data_AF-A0A965P5X2-F1
#
_entry.id   AF-A0A965P5X2-F1
#
_cell.length_a   1.000
_cell.length_b   1.000
_cell.length_c   1.000
_cell.angle_alpha   90.00
_cell.angle_beta   90.00
_cell.angle_gamma   90.00
#
_symmetry.space_group_name_H-M   'P 1'
#
loop_
_entity.id
_entity.type
_entity.pdbx_description
1 polymer ?
#
loop_
_entity_poly.entity_id
_entity_poly.type
_entity_poly.pdbx_seq_one_letter_code
_entity_poly.pdbx_strand_id
1 'polypeptide(L)'
;MPNKVLPKRLWTANYVPLASELVDNEMAVNWADAKLFVKNPTTGSVVSITLGGGGGSASIVEAATAAGFPGTGSSLTWYVATDVSRVYRWDSSGVYVEVGV
;
A
#
# COMPACT_ATOMS: atom_id res chain seq x y z
N MET A 1 -35.27 -9.80 -3.79
CA MET A 1 -34.30 -10.70 -4.45
C MET A 1 -32.93 -10.05 -4.39
N PRO A 2 -31.81 -10.80 -4.27
CA PRO A 2 -30.48 -10.22 -4.32
C PRO A 2 -30.18 -9.70 -5.73
N ASN A 3 -29.63 -8.48 -5.83
CA ASN A 3 -29.14 -7.97 -7.10
C ASN A 3 -27.77 -8.60 -7.41
N LYS A 4 -27.60 -9.11 -8.63
CA LYS A 4 -26.34 -9.66 -9.11
C LYS A 4 -25.47 -8.52 -9.67
N VAL A 5 -24.25 -8.39 -9.18
CA VAL A 5 -23.23 -7.49 -9.73
C VAL A 5 -22.19 -8.34 -10.47
N LEU A 6 -21.93 -8.01 -11.73
CA LEU A 6 -20.98 -8.72 -12.58
C LEU A 6 -19.87 -7.74 -13.01
N PRO A 7 -18.67 -7.80 -12.40
CA PRO A 7 -17.58 -6.91 -12.77
C PRO A 7 -16.99 -7.30 -14.12
N LYS A 8 -16.43 -6.31 -14.82
CA LYS A 8 -15.53 -6.56 -15.96
C LYS A 8 -14.33 -7.37 -15.50
N ARG A 9 -13.82 -8.24 -16.37
CA ARG A 9 -12.72 -9.15 -16.05
C ARG A 9 -11.50 -8.85 -16.90
N LEU A 10 -10.35 -8.76 -16.25
CA LEU A 10 -9.05 -8.45 -16.85
C LEU A 10 -8.05 -9.55 -16.47
N TRP A 11 -7.14 -9.87 -17.39
CA TRP A 11 -6.18 -10.98 -17.25
C TRP A 11 -4.72 -10.57 -17.50
N THR A 12 -4.48 -9.33 -17.92
CA THR A 12 -3.14 -8.83 -18.19
C THR A 12 -2.52 -8.35 -16.89
N ALA A 13 -1.37 -8.90 -16.51
CA ALA A 13 -0.62 -8.47 -15.33
C ALA A 13 -0.23 -6.99 -15.44
N ASN A 14 -0.27 -6.28 -14.32
CA ASN A 14 -0.06 -4.83 -14.19
C ASN A 14 -1.01 -3.94 -15.00
N TYR A 15 -2.07 -4.49 -15.58
CA TYR A 15 -3.03 -3.70 -16.35
C TYR A 15 -3.93 -2.88 -15.44
N VAL A 16 -3.97 -1.57 -15.71
CA VAL A 16 -4.90 -0.61 -15.09
C VAL A 16 -5.85 -0.12 -16.18
N PRO A 17 -7.18 -0.32 -16.04
CA PRO A 17 -8.15 0.18 -17.00
C PRO A 17 -8.08 1.68 -17.19
N LEU A 18 -8.29 2.12 -18.43
CA LEU A 18 -8.47 3.54 -18.74
C LEU A 18 -9.87 4.01 -18.32
N ALA A 19 -10.01 5.30 -18.04
CA ALA A 19 -11.30 5.91 -17.69
C ALA A 19 -12.36 5.80 -18.80
N SER A 20 -11.93 5.66 -20.06
CA SER A 20 -12.80 5.43 -21.22
C SER A 20 -13.30 3.99 -21.32
N GLU A 21 -12.66 3.04 -20.65
CA GLU A 21 -13.00 1.61 -20.72
C GLU A 21 -14.03 1.20 -19.67
N LEU A 22 -14.25 2.03 -18.66
CA LEU A 22 -15.24 1.85 -17.61
C LEU A 22 -16.29 2.95 -17.69
N VAL A 23 -17.56 2.58 -17.48
CA VAL A 23 -18.61 3.56 -17.20
C VAL A 23 -18.61 3.91 -15.70
N ASP A 24 -19.26 5.02 -15.36
CA ASP A 24 -19.30 5.49 -13.98
C ASP A 24 -19.92 4.43 -13.04
N ASN A 25 -19.30 4.21 -11.88
CA ASN A 25 -19.62 3.14 -10.93
C ASN A 25 -19.44 1.70 -11.46
N GLU A 26 -18.88 1.50 -12.65
CA GLU A 26 -18.55 0.16 -13.12
C GLU A 26 -17.34 -0.40 -12.39
N MET A 27 -17.43 -1.69 -12.03
CA MET A 27 -16.36 -2.43 -11.36
C MET A 27 -15.60 -3.31 -12.36
N ALA A 28 -14.28 -3.38 -12.22
CA ALA A 28 -13.44 -4.31 -12.95
C ALA A 28 -12.47 -5.04 -12.02
N VAL A 29 -12.28 -6.35 -12.24
CA VAL A 29 -11.35 -7.18 -11.47
C VAL A 29 -10.21 -7.63 -12.40
N ASN A 30 -8.98 -7.34 -12.00
CA ASN A 30 -7.78 -7.93 -12.59
C ASN A 30 -7.37 -9.17 -11.78
N TRP A 31 -7.55 -10.33 -12.40
CA TRP A 31 -7.27 -11.63 -11.79
C TRP A 31 -5.78 -11.97 -11.78
N ALA A 32 -4.98 -11.35 -12.64
CA ALA A 32 -3.53 -11.53 -12.64
C ALA A 32 -2.86 -10.86 -11.43
N ASP A 33 -3.41 -9.70 -11.01
CA ASP A 33 -2.83 -8.90 -9.92
C ASP A 33 -3.67 -8.93 -8.62
N ALA A 34 -4.80 -9.65 -8.61
CA ALA A 34 -5.79 -9.64 -7.54
C ALA A 34 -6.28 -8.22 -7.16
N LYS A 35 -6.45 -7.34 -8.15
CA LYS A 35 -6.88 -5.93 -7.96
C LYS A 35 -8.33 -5.73 -8.38
N LEU A 36 -9.06 -4.93 -7.60
CA LEU A 36 -10.38 -4.41 -7.95
C LEU A 36 -10.25 -2.95 -8.35
N PHE A 37 -10.96 -2.53 -9.39
CA PHE A 37 -11.00 -1.16 -9.89
C PHE A 37 -12.44 -0.66 -9.94
N VAL A 38 -12.63 0.63 -9.70
CA VAL A 38 -13.91 1.33 -9.87
C VAL A 38 -13.68 2.70 -10.51
N LYS A 39 -14.56 3.11 -11.42
CA LYS A 39 -14.57 4.49 -11.91
C LYS A 39 -15.36 5.38 -10.97
N ASN A 40 -14.69 6.40 -10.43
CA ASN A 40 -15.32 7.39 -9.57
C ASN A 40 -16.22 8.31 -10.42
N PRO A 41 -17.55 8.36 -10.16
CA PRO A 41 -18.50 9.16 -10.94
C PRO A 41 -18.28 10.68 -10.79
N THR A 42 -17.68 11.11 -9.69
CA THR A 42 -17.46 12.53 -9.37
C THR A 42 -16.21 13.07 -10.06
N THR A 43 -15.16 12.25 -10.17
CA THR A 43 -13.87 12.68 -10.75
C THR A 43 -13.60 12.12 -12.15
N GLY A 44 -14.34 11.10 -12.58
CA GLY A 44 -14.13 10.39 -13.84
C GLY A 44 -12.90 9.47 -13.85
N SER A 45 -12.12 9.42 -12.76
CA SER A 45 -10.90 8.62 -12.68
C SER A 45 -11.17 7.17 -12.26
N VAL A 46 -10.33 6.24 -12.74
CA VAL A 46 -10.29 4.86 -12.25
C VAL A 46 -9.43 4.80 -10.99
N VAL A 47 -9.98 4.21 -9.93
CA VAL A 47 -9.32 4.00 -8.64
C VAL A 47 -9.19 2.50 -8.39
N SER A 48 -8.02 2.05 -7.92
CA SER A 48 -7.83 0.68 -7.44
C SER A 48 -8.23 0.56 -5.98
N ILE A 49 -9.08 -0.41 -5.66
CA ILE A 49 -9.38 -0.84 -4.30
C ILE A 49 -8.40 -1.96 -3.97
N THR A 50 -7.36 -1.63 -3.19
CA THR A 50 -6.41 -2.61 -2.69
C THR A 50 -6.84 -3.03 -1.29
N LEU A 51 -7.27 -4.29 -1.13
CA LEU A 51 -7.54 -4.87 0.18
C LEU A 51 -6.18 -5.17 0.85
N GLY A 52 -5.94 -4.59 2.03
CA GLY A 52 -4.64 -4.65 2.71
C GLY A 52 -3.73 -3.44 2.44
N GLY A 53 -4.26 -2.36 1.87
CA GLY A 53 -3.54 -1.11 1.66
C GLY A 53 -3.09 -0.47 2.98
N GLY A 54 -1.93 -0.88 3.48
CA GLY A 54 -1.02 0.01 4.18
C GLY A 54 -0.68 1.16 3.24
N GLY A 55 -1.58 2.15 3.14
CA GLY A 55 -1.43 3.34 2.30
C GLY A 55 -0.36 4.32 2.81
N GLY A 56 0.39 3.94 3.84
CA GLY A 56 1.71 4.51 4.09
C GLY A 56 2.74 3.46 3.74
N SER A 57 3.80 3.85 3.04
CA SER A 57 5.02 3.07 2.81
C SER A 57 5.78 2.78 4.13
N ALA A 58 5.07 2.40 5.19
CA ALA A 58 5.61 1.95 6.44
C ALA A 58 6.11 0.53 6.25
N SER A 59 7.32 0.45 5.70
CA SER A 59 8.16 -0.73 5.82
C SER A 59 8.52 -0.92 7.30
N ILE A 60 8.62 -2.18 7.73
CA ILE A 60 9.24 -2.53 9.01
C ILE A 60 10.59 -3.14 8.68
N VAL A 61 11.65 -2.60 9.27
CA VAL A 61 13.00 -3.13 9.15
C VAL A 61 13.41 -3.63 10.53
N GLU A 62 13.63 -4.93 10.64
CA GLU A 62 14.09 -5.55 11.88
C GLU A 62 15.60 -5.78 11.83
N ALA A 63 16.29 -5.51 12.93
CA ALA A 63 17.68 -5.84 13.12
C ALA A 63 17.91 -6.36 14.54
N ALA A 64 18.95 -7.18 14.72
CA ALA A 64 19.28 -7.72 16.03
C ALA A 64 19.53 -6.61 17.05
N THR A 65 20.21 -5.52 16.66
CA THR A 65 20.48 -4.32 17.46
C THR A 65 20.33 -3.07 16.60
N ALA A 66 20.21 -1.88 17.21
CA ALA A 66 20.11 -0.61 16.47
C ALA A 66 21.34 -0.29 15.59
N ALA A 67 22.52 -0.87 15.91
CA ALA A 67 23.71 -0.74 15.08
C ALA A 67 23.61 -1.48 13.74
N GLY A 68 22.66 -2.42 13.61
CA GLY A 68 22.36 -3.13 12.37
C GLY A 68 21.45 -2.36 11.40
N PHE A 69 20.97 -1.17 11.78
CA PHE A 69 20.16 -0.35 10.89
C PHE A 69 21.01 0.24 9.74
N PRO A 70 20.41 0.50 8.56
CA PRO A 70 21.10 1.16 7.46
C PRO A 70 21.70 2.52 7.87
N GLY A 71 22.81 2.93 7.26
CA GLY A 71 23.44 4.23 7.57
C GLY A 71 22.55 5.45 7.27
N THR A 72 21.51 5.29 6.45
CA THR A 72 20.47 6.29 6.19
C THR A 72 19.10 5.63 6.22
N GLY A 73 18.18 6.22 6.98
CA GLY A 73 16.81 5.70 7.11
C GLY A 73 15.77 6.50 6.33
N SER A 74 14.51 6.10 6.51
CA SER A 74 13.33 6.80 6.02
C SER A 74 12.38 7.10 7.17
N SER A 75 11.89 8.34 7.26
CA SER A 75 10.90 8.73 8.27
C SER A 75 9.58 8.01 8.11
N LEU A 76 9.36 7.32 6.99
CA LEU A 76 8.18 6.48 6.75
C LEU A 76 8.36 5.04 7.24
N THR A 77 9.58 4.56 7.48
CA THR A 77 9.89 3.19 7.92
C THR A 77 9.98 3.10 9.45
N TRP A 78 9.44 2.02 10.04
CA TRP A 78 9.68 1.66 11.43
C TRP A 78 10.89 0.72 11.51
N TYR A 79 11.82 1.02 12.41
CA TYR A 79 13.00 0.20 12.63
C TYR A 79 12.89 -0.47 14.00
N VAL A 80 13.07 -1.78 14.07
CA VAL A 80 12.90 -2.54 15.32
C VAL A 80 14.23 -3.18 15.70
N ALA A 81 14.73 -2.86 16.89
CA ALA A 81 15.86 -3.55 17.51
C ALA A 81 15.31 -4.66 18.41
N THR A 82 15.50 -5.91 18.01
CA THR A 82 14.83 -7.05 18.65
C THR A 82 15.49 -7.48 19.97
N ASP A 83 16.77 -7.15 20.18
CA ASP A 83 17.50 -7.43 21.43
C ASP A 83 16.94 -6.65 22.63
N VAL A 84 16.52 -5.42 22.39
CA VAL A 84 15.99 -4.51 23.43
C VAL A 84 14.50 -4.29 23.35
N SER A 85 13.83 -4.91 22.37
CA SER A 85 12.41 -4.70 22.05
C SER A 85 12.07 -3.20 21.92
N ARG A 86 12.82 -2.47 21.10
CA ARG A 86 12.62 -1.03 20.90
C ARG A 86 12.32 -0.70 19.45
N VAL A 87 11.47 0.32 19.28
CA VAL A 87 11.10 0.84 17.98
C VAL A 87 11.74 2.20 17.77
N TYR A 88 12.28 2.42 16.58
CA TYR A 88 12.95 3.64 16.13
C TYR A 88 12.32 4.18 14.85
N ARG A 89 12.46 5.50 14.64
CA ARG A 89 12.16 6.21 13.39
C ARG A 89 13.37 7.02 12.96
N TRP A 90 13.56 7.14 11.65
CA TRP A 90 14.51 8.10 11.11
C TRP A 90 13.92 9.50 11.17
N ASP A 91 14.63 10.44 11.79
CA ASP A 91 14.18 11.82 11.93
C ASP A 91 14.72 12.75 10.82
N SER A 92 14.27 14.00 10.83
CA SER A 92 14.76 15.03 9.90
C SER A 92 16.21 15.46 10.15
N SER A 93 16.79 15.08 11.29
CA SER A 93 18.18 15.37 11.67
C SER A 93 19.14 14.33 11.11
N GLY A 94 18.63 13.26 10.50
CA GLY A 94 19.44 12.19 9.92
C GLY A 94 19.91 11.17 10.96
N VAL A 95 19.12 10.92 12.01
CA VAL A 95 19.43 9.93 13.05
C VAL A 95 18.23 9.05 13.36
N TYR A 96 18.50 7.87 13.92
CA TYR A 96 17.46 7.02 14.49
C TYR A 96 17.09 7.51 15.89
N VAL A 97 15.80 7.76 16.10
CA VAL A 97 15.25 8.20 17.38
C VAL A 97 14.28 7.13 17.89
N GLU A 98 14.39 6.76 19.16
CA GLU A 98 13.48 5.81 19.80
C GLU A 98 12.08 6.44 19.96
N VAL A 99 11.05 5.66 19.66
CA VAL A 99 9.66 6.13 19.55
C VAL A 99 8.66 5.19 20.22
N GLY A 100 9.12 4.07 20.79
CA GLY A 100 8.25 3.13 21.49
C GLY A 100 8.99 1.95 22.13
N VAL A 101 8.27 1.30 23.05
CA VAL A 101 8.64 0.08 23.78
C VAL A 101 7.67 -1.03 23.40
#